data_AF-A0A842YAV0-F1
#
_entry.id   AF-A0A842YAV0-F1
#
_cell.length_a   1.000
_cell.length_b   1.000
_cell.length_c   1.000
_cell.angle_alpha   90.00
_cell.angle_beta   90.00
_cell.angle_gamma   90.00
#
_symmetry.space_group_name_H-M   'P 1'
#
loop_
_entity.id
_entity.type
_entity.pdbx_description
1 polymer ?
#
loop_
_entity_poly.entity_id
_entity_poly.type
_entity_poly.pdbx_seq_one_letter_code
_entity_poly.pdbx_strand_id
1 'polypeptide(L)'
;MSPIKNGPVNHEIDINTISGFFIEYLGFNPIEELRIIDWLVLPQQVLLSIANGRIFHDGLERMKEIVAKLEYYPRDLWLYQLSNQWERIAQEEAFMGRCGQVGDELGSRIVATRLISDIMGLCFLMGRQYAPYIKWFGTAFSKLKSAEVLTPLFTKILDADTWQERQDHLVKAYGYIAKLHNDLDITDSLTAEVSQFHNRPFKINHAEKFAEAIHAIIQDDEVKQLPKYLGGINQYVDSTDVLSYTNKFRRFWSMYQ
;
A
#
# COMPACT_ATOMS: atom_id res chain seq x y z
N MET A 1 24.36 -21.11 16.81
CA MET A 1 24.59 -20.57 18.17
C MET A 1 24.62 -21.73 19.15
N SER A 2 25.63 -21.78 20.03
CA SER A 2 25.69 -22.81 21.08
C SER A 2 24.75 -22.44 22.22
N PRO A 3 23.93 -23.37 22.75
CA PRO A 3 23.01 -23.08 23.85
C PRO A 3 23.76 -22.57 25.09
N ILE A 4 23.32 -21.43 25.63
CA ILE A 4 23.85 -20.90 26.91
C ILE A 4 23.19 -21.70 28.03
N LYS A 5 24.00 -22.37 28.86
CA LYS A 5 23.50 -23.22 29.97
C LYS A 5 23.44 -22.49 31.33
N ASN A 6 24.18 -21.39 31.49
CA ASN A 6 24.27 -20.60 32.73
C ASN A 6 24.61 -19.13 32.42
N GLY A 7 24.26 -18.22 33.32
CA GLY A 7 24.53 -16.77 33.21
C GLY A 7 23.30 -15.94 32.82
N PRO A 8 23.37 -14.60 32.90
CA PRO A 8 22.28 -13.74 32.45
C PRO A 8 22.08 -13.91 30.94
N VAL A 9 20.85 -14.20 30.55
CA VAL A 9 20.41 -14.30 29.16
C VAL A 9 19.40 -13.19 28.92
N ASN A 10 19.52 -12.46 27.82
CA ASN A 10 18.40 -11.64 27.37
C ASN A 10 17.31 -12.59 26.89
N HIS A 11 16.28 -12.79 27.70
CA HIS A 11 15.19 -13.72 27.38
C HIS A 11 14.25 -13.15 26.31
N GLU A 12 14.40 -11.88 25.92
CA GLU A 12 13.55 -11.19 24.93
C GLU A 12 12.05 -11.28 25.33
N ILE A 13 11.78 -11.13 26.63
CA ILE A 13 10.42 -11.13 27.19
C ILE A 13 10.23 -9.77 27.85
N ASP A 14 9.32 -8.98 27.29
CA ASP A 14 8.91 -7.72 27.89
C ASP A 14 7.58 -7.89 28.61
N ILE A 15 7.47 -7.35 29.82
CA ILE A 15 6.24 -7.36 30.61
C ILE A 15 5.62 -5.97 30.52
N ASN A 16 4.42 -5.89 29.98
CA ASN A 16 3.69 -4.65 29.78
C ASN A 16 2.22 -4.81 30.23
N THR A 17 1.57 -3.69 30.53
CA THR A 17 0.10 -3.64 30.52
C THR A 17 -0.38 -3.59 29.06
N ILE A 18 -1.65 -3.95 28.80
CA ILE A 18 -2.21 -3.86 27.45
C ILE A 18 -2.06 -2.43 26.89
N SER A 19 -2.48 -1.42 27.66
CA SER A 19 -2.34 -0.02 27.26
C SER A 19 -0.88 0.39 27.05
N GLY A 20 0.02 -0.02 27.94
CA GLY A 20 1.46 0.26 27.85
C GLY A 20 2.07 -0.29 26.56
N PHE A 21 1.79 -1.56 26.25
CA PHE A 21 2.25 -2.22 25.02
C PHE A 21 1.81 -1.46 23.77
N PHE A 22 0.53 -1.10 23.67
CA PHE A 22 0.04 -0.42 22.48
C PHE A 22 0.48 1.04 22.39
N ILE A 23 0.61 1.76 23.52
CA ILE A 23 1.18 3.11 23.50
C ILE A 23 2.63 3.07 23.00
N GLU A 24 3.41 2.07 23.40
CA GLU A 24 4.77 1.88 22.91
C GLU A 24 4.80 1.49 21.42
N TYR A 25 3.93 0.56 21.01
CA TYR A 25 3.95 -0.03 19.66
C TYR A 25 3.26 0.83 18.59
N LEU A 26 2.18 1.53 18.94
CA LEU A 26 1.36 2.34 18.03
C LEU A 26 1.47 3.84 18.29
N GLY A 27 1.89 4.24 19.49
CA GLY A 27 1.90 5.65 19.90
C GLY A 27 0.55 6.15 20.38
N PHE A 28 -0.41 5.26 20.65
CA PHE A 28 -1.71 5.53 21.25
C PHE A 28 -2.35 4.26 21.81
N ASN A 29 -3.41 4.40 22.59
CA ASN A 29 -4.18 3.30 23.15
C ASN A 29 -5.38 2.93 22.23
N PRO A 30 -5.40 1.77 21.56
CA PRO A 30 -6.45 1.41 20.60
C PRO A 30 -7.79 1.06 21.25
N ILE A 31 -7.85 0.97 22.58
CA ILE A 31 -9.11 0.86 23.33
C ILE A 31 -9.93 2.15 23.18
N GLU A 32 -9.26 3.30 23.06
CA GLU A 32 -9.90 4.59 22.81
C GLU A 32 -10.27 4.75 21.33
N GLU A 33 -11.17 5.69 21.01
CA GLU A 33 -11.52 5.99 19.61
C GLU A 33 -10.30 6.46 18.81
N LEU A 34 -10.14 5.88 17.61
CA LEU A 34 -9.03 6.24 16.71
C LEU A 34 -9.44 7.45 15.89
N ARG A 35 -8.56 8.45 15.81
CA ARG A 35 -8.73 9.55 14.86
C ARG A 35 -8.33 9.07 13.46
N ILE A 36 -8.86 9.73 12.44
CA ILE A 36 -8.51 9.46 11.03
C ILE A 36 -7.00 9.50 10.81
N ILE A 37 -6.32 10.50 11.39
CA ILE A 37 -4.87 10.67 11.27
C ILE A 37 -4.12 9.50 11.91
N ASP A 38 -4.64 8.88 12.97
CA ASP A 38 -3.98 7.73 13.62
C ASP A 38 -3.88 6.54 12.65
N TRP A 39 -4.89 6.34 11.79
CA TRP A 39 -4.84 5.32 10.74
C TRP A 39 -3.82 5.64 9.64
N LEU A 40 -3.73 6.91 9.23
CA LEU A 40 -2.92 7.31 8.08
C LEU A 40 -1.42 7.35 8.39
N VAL A 41 -1.05 7.61 9.65
CA VAL A 41 0.37 7.59 10.09
C VAL A 41 0.86 6.21 10.49
N LEU A 42 -0.04 5.23 10.67
CA LEU A 42 0.34 3.87 11.01
C LEU A 42 0.83 3.13 9.77
N PRO A 43 2.08 2.61 9.78
CA PRO A 43 2.56 1.78 8.68
C PRO A 43 1.73 0.50 8.56
N GLN A 44 1.39 0.10 7.33
CA GLN A 44 0.62 -1.11 7.05
C GLN A 44 1.23 -2.37 7.67
N GLN A 45 2.56 -2.49 7.76
CA GLN A 45 3.20 -3.63 8.41
C GLN A 45 2.99 -3.68 9.94
N VAL A 46 2.74 -2.54 10.58
CA VAL A 46 2.41 -2.44 12.02
C VAL A 46 0.94 -2.82 12.22
N LEU A 47 0.04 -2.39 11.34
CA LEU A 47 -1.35 -2.84 11.35
C LEU A 47 -1.45 -4.34 11.07
N LEU A 48 -0.70 -4.84 10.09
CA LEU A 48 -0.68 -6.25 9.71
C LEU A 48 -0.22 -7.16 10.85
N SER A 49 0.76 -6.73 11.65
CA SER A 49 1.27 -7.55 12.77
C SER A 49 0.22 -7.75 13.86
N ILE A 50 -0.73 -6.80 14.00
CA ILE A 50 -1.85 -6.91 14.93
C ILE A 50 -2.99 -7.70 14.29
N ALA A 51 -3.41 -7.31 13.08
CA ALA A 51 -4.56 -7.90 12.40
C ALA A 51 -4.36 -9.40 12.09
N ASN A 52 -3.14 -9.80 11.69
CA ASN A 52 -2.81 -11.17 11.32
C ASN A 52 -1.77 -11.82 12.24
N GLY A 53 -1.47 -11.20 13.39
CA GLY A 53 -0.61 -11.76 14.42
C GLY A 53 -1.26 -12.94 15.12
N ARG A 54 -0.46 -13.90 15.58
CA ARG A 54 -0.96 -15.01 16.38
C ARG A 54 -1.01 -14.63 17.86
N ILE A 55 -2.20 -14.62 18.43
CA ILE A 55 -2.39 -14.55 19.89
C ILE A 55 -2.26 -15.98 20.46
N PHE A 56 -1.30 -16.19 21.35
CA PHE A 56 -1.07 -17.49 21.98
C PHE A 56 -1.95 -17.71 23.23
N HIS A 57 -2.23 -16.64 23.97
CA HIS A 57 -3.07 -16.63 25.16
C HIS A 57 -3.65 -15.22 25.39
N ASP A 58 -4.93 -15.11 25.71
CA ASP A 58 -5.62 -13.85 26.03
C ASP A 58 -6.44 -14.00 27.33
N GLY A 59 -5.75 -14.08 28.46
CA GLY A 59 -6.41 -14.24 29.77
C GLY A 59 -7.12 -12.99 30.29
N LEU A 60 -6.90 -11.83 29.67
CA LEU A 60 -7.57 -10.57 30.01
C LEU A 60 -8.77 -10.26 29.10
N GLU A 61 -9.00 -11.08 28.07
CA GLU A 61 -10.12 -10.99 27.12
C GLU A 61 -10.23 -9.62 26.42
N ARG A 62 -9.10 -8.95 26.16
CA ARG A 62 -9.07 -7.62 25.51
C ARG A 62 -8.54 -7.67 24.09
N MET A 63 -7.78 -8.69 23.71
CA MET A 63 -7.09 -8.69 22.42
C MET A 63 -8.05 -8.85 21.25
N LYS A 64 -9.13 -9.63 21.42
CA LYS A 64 -10.13 -9.85 20.37
C LYS A 64 -10.77 -8.54 19.87
N GLU A 65 -11.13 -7.64 20.78
CA GLU A 65 -11.71 -6.33 20.47
C GLU A 65 -10.70 -5.46 19.70
N ILE A 66 -9.46 -5.41 20.16
CA ILE A 66 -8.40 -4.60 19.56
C ILE A 66 -8.06 -5.09 18.15
N VAL A 67 -7.94 -6.41 17.95
CA VAL A 67 -7.71 -7.01 16.63
C VAL A 67 -8.87 -6.73 15.70
N ALA A 68 -10.13 -6.88 16.15
CA ALA A 68 -11.29 -6.56 15.32
C ALA A 68 -11.32 -5.08 14.91
N LYS A 69 -10.97 -4.17 15.83
CA LYS A 69 -10.91 -2.73 15.55
C LYS A 69 -9.86 -2.38 14.50
N LEU A 70 -8.73 -3.07 14.49
CA LEU A 70 -7.58 -2.84 13.60
C LEU A 70 -7.51 -3.85 12.44
N GLU A 71 -8.56 -4.66 12.25
CA GLU A 71 -8.57 -5.72 11.24
C GLU A 71 -8.38 -5.15 9.83
N TYR A 72 -9.07 -4.03 9.54
CA TYR A 72 -8.85 -3.27 8.31
C TYR A 72 -9.30 -1.81 8.44
N TYR A 73 -8.98 -1.00 7.42
CA TYR A 73 -9.39 0.41 7.35
C TYR A 73 -10.92 0.58 7.34
N PRO A 74 -11.46 1.62 8.02
CA PRO A 74 -12.82 2.10 7.80
C PRO A 74 -13.06 2.41 6.31
N ARG A 75 -14.31 2.28 5.85
CA ARG A 75 -14.66 2.35 4.41
C ARG A 75 -14.06 3.57 3.72
N ASP A 76 -14.30 4.76 4.24
CA ASP A 76 -13.94 6.00 3.55
C ASP A 76 -12.43 6.27 3.60
N LEU A 77 -11.76 5.84 4.67
CA LEU A 77 -10.30 5.77 4.73
C LEU A 77 -9.73 4.79 3.69
N TRP A 78 -10.33 3.62 3.51
CA TRP A 78 -9.94 2.68 2.46
C TRP A 78 -10.11 3.28 1.05
N LEU A 79 -11.21 3.99 0.79
CA LEU A 79 -11.42 4.69 -0.47
C LEU A 79 -10.40 5.81 -0.69
N TYR A 80 -10.07 6.58 0.36
CA TYR A 80 -8.99 7.56 0.31
C TYR A 80 -7.65 6.90 -0.06
N GLN A 81 -7.27 5.79 0.61
CA GLN A 81 -6.04 5.07 0.27
C GLN A 81 -6.03 4.54 -1.18
N LEU A 82 -7.15 3.98 -1.65
CA LEU A 82 -7.31 3.48 -3.02
C LEU A 82 -7.20 4.60 -4.06
N SER A 83 -7.89 5.73 -3.84
CA SER A 83 -7.85 6.89 -4.73
C SER A 83 -6.42 7.41 -4.87
N ASN A 84 -5.71 7.60 -3.75
CA ASN A 84 -4.31 8.05 -3.76
C ASN A 84 -3.37 7.01 -4.40
N GLN A 85 -3.67 5.71 -4.30
CA GLN A 85 -2.85 4.68 -4.95
C GLN A 85 -2.99 4.72 -6.48
N TRP A 86 -4.20 4.95 -6.98
CA TRP A 86 -4.43 5.19 -8.40
C TRP A 86 -3.74 6.46 -8.88
N GLU A 87 -3.81 7.55 -8.11
CA GLU A 87 -3.13 8.79 -8.45
C GLU A 87 -1.61 8.60 -8.57
N ARG A 88 -0.99 7.81 -7.69
CA ARG A 88 0.44 7.49 -7.79
C ARG A 88 0.80 6.84 -9.14
N ILE A 89 -0.07 5.98 -9.66
CA ILE A 89 0.09 5.39 -10.99
C ILE A 89 -0.08 6.47 -12.07
N ALA A 90 -1.13 7.31 -11.95
CA ALA A 90 -1.42 8.39 -12.90
C ALA A 90 -0.25 9.38 -13.07
N GLN A 91 0.43 9.70 -11.97
CA GLN A 91 1.54 10.63 -11.96
C GLN A 91 2.77 10.12 -12.72
N GLU A 92 2.96 8.80 -12.83
CA GLU A 92 4.16 8.19 -13.42
C GLU A 92 3.89 7.36 -14.69
N GLU A 93 2.63 7.05 -15.06
CA GLU A 93 2.29 6.10 -16.13
C GLU A 93 2.87 6.48 -17.51
N ALA A 94 3.04 7.77 -17.79
CA ALA A 94 3.67 8.25 -19.02
C ALA A 94 5.20 8.30 -18.94
N PHE A 95 5.80 8.27 -17.75
CA PHE A 95 7.23 8.58 -17.56
C PHE A 95 8.15 7.42 -17.96
N MET A 96 7.70 6.17 -17.82
CA MET A 96 8.46 4.99 -18.26
C MET A 96 8.81 5.09 -19.75
N GLY A 97 7.81 5.40 -20.60
CA GLY A 97 8.03 5.58 -22.03
C GLY A 97 8.80 6.86 -22.36
N ARG A 98 8.60 7.94 -21.60
CA ARG A 98 9.35 9.21 -21.80
C ARG A 98 10.84 9.08 -21.55
N CYS A 99 11.26 8.32 -20.54
CA CYS A 99 12.67 8.00 -20.34
C CYS A 99 13.22 7.22 -21.54
N GLY A 100 12.50 6.18 -21.97
CA GLY A 100 12.90 5.37 -23.12
C GLY A 100 12.98 6.14 -24.44
N GLN A 101 12.08 7.12 -24.66
CA GLN A 101 12.07 7.95 -25.86
C GLN A 101 13.38 8.72 -26.06
N VAL A 102 14.07 9.11 -24.98
CA VAL A 102 15.35 9.83 -25.03
C VAL A 102 16.56 8.90 -24.91
N GLY A 103 16.36 7.58 -25.00
CA GLY A 103 17.40 6.56 -24.88
C GLY A 103 17.79 6.21 -23.44
N ASP A 104 17.07 6.73 -22.43
CA ASP A 104 17.30 6.41 -21.02
C ASP A 104 16.55 5.13 -20.61
N GLU A 105 17.12 4.00 -21.01
CA GLU A 105 16.58 2.67 -20.68
C GLU A 105 16.75 2.30 -19.20
N LEU A 106 17.71 2.91 -18.49
CA LEU A 106 17.83 2.72 -17.04
C LEU A 106 16.70 3.44 -16.30
N GLY A 107 16.47 4.72 -16.60
CA GLY A 107 15.37 5.49 -16.04
C GLY A 107 14.01 4.87 -16.37
N SER A 108 13.85 4.34 -17.59
CA SER A 108 12.63 3.61 -17.96
C SER A 108 12.39 2.38 -17.07
N ARG A 109 13.42 1.59 -16.75
CA ARG A 109 13.32 0.46 -15.80
C ARG A 109 13.02 0.91 -14.37
N ILE A 110 13.62 2.01 -13.91
CA ILE A 110 13.37 2.55 -12.57
C ILE A 110 11.90 2.96 -12.43
N VAL A 111 11.36 3.71 -13.40
CA VAL A 111 9.95 4.12 -13.38
C VAL A 111 9.02 2.91 -13.49
N ALA A 112 9.33 1.94 -14.36
CA ALA A 112 8.54 0.71 -14.45
C ALA A 112 8.52 -0.07 -13.12
N THR A 113 9.63 -0.11 -12.39
CA THR A 113 9.71 -0.76 -11.07
C THR A 113 8.83 -0.06 -10.04
N ARG A 114 8.79 1.29 -10.06
CA ARG A 114 7.90 2.08 -9.20
C ARG A 114 6.43 1.82 -9.53
N LEU A 115 6.06 1.83 -10.81
CA LEU A 115 4.71 1.50 -11.27
C LEU A 115 4.31 0.08 -10.86
N ILE A 116 5.19 -0.93 -11.02
CA ILE A 116 4.93 -2.29 -10.52
C ILE A 116 4.65 -2.28 -9.02
N SER A 117 5.48 -1.58 -8.23
CA SER A 117 5.28 -1.47 -6.78
C SER A 117 3.93 -0.83 -6.43
N ASP A 118 3.52 0.20 -7.16
CA ASP A 118 2.24 0.86 -6.97
C ASP A 118 1.05 0.00 -7.38
N ILE A 119 1.17 -0.78 -8.45
CA ILE A 119 0.17 -1.75 -8.88
C ILE A 119 0.03 -2.88 -7.83
N MET A 120 1.15 -3.35 -7.27
CA MET A 120 1.12 -4.34 -6.19
C MET A 120 0.43 -3.77 -4.94
N GLY A 121 0.76 -2.53 -4.55
CA GLY A 121 0.10 -1.82 -3.45
C GLY A 121 -1.41 -1.67 -3.68
N LEU A 122 -1.81 -1.32 -4.92
CA LEU A 122 -3.20 -1.25 -5.32
C LEU A 122 -3.90 -2.61 -5.18
N CYS A 123 -3.26 -3.70 -5.58
CA CYS A 123 -3.82 -5.05 -5.41
C CYS A 123 -4.04 -5.43 -3.94
N PHE A 124 -3.14 -5.03 -3.04
CA PHE A 124 -3.34 -5.22 -1.59
C PHE A 124 -4.56 -4.45 -1.09
N LEU A 125 -4.70 -3.18 -1.49
CA LEU A 125 -5.86 -2.36 -1.13
C LEU A 125 -7.17 -2.93 -1.69
N MET A 126 -7.21 -3.32 -2.97
CA MET A 126 -8.38 -3.94 -3.60
C MET A 126 -8.73 -5.28 -2.93
N GLY A 127 -7.72 -6.04 -2.51
CA GLY A 127 -7.88 -7.29 -1.78
C GLY A 127 -8.21 -7.12 -0.28
N ARG A 128 -8.36 -5.88 0.20
CA ARG A 128 -8.55 -5.52 1.61
C ARG A 128 -7.51 -6.16 2.56
N GLN A 129 -6.24 -6.10 2.15
CA GLN A 129 -5.12 -6.63 2.92
C GLN A 129 -4.07 -5.55 3.13
N TYR A 130 -3.47 -5.50 4.32
CA TYR A 130 -2.31 -4.67 4.58
C TYR A 130 -1.08 -5.22 3.86
N ALA A 131 -0.34 -4.35 3.17
CA ALA A 131 0.95 -4.69 2.60
C ALA A 131 1.98 -4.94 3.73
N PRO A 132 2.82 -5.99 3.62
CA PRO A 132 3.83 -6.27 4.63
C PRO A 132 5.06 -5.37 4.46
N TYR A 133 6.01 -5.55 5.37
CA TYR A 133 7.36 -5.02 5.25
C TYR A 133 8.01 -5.43 3.90
N ILE A 134 8.79 -4.53 3.30
CA ILE A 134 9.29 -4.63 1.91
C ILE A 134 9.96 -5.96 1.58
N LYS A 135 10.70 -6.57 2.52
CA LYS A 135 11.36 -7.87 2.31
C LYS A 135 10.40 -9.02 1.99
N TRP A 136 9.14 -8.90 2.42
CA TRP A 136 8.09 -9.90 2.21
C TRP A 136 7.09 -9.49 1.14
N PHE A 137 7.27 -8.34 0.49
CA PHE A 137 6.28 -7.78 -0.40
C PHE A 137 5.93 -8.71 -1.57
N GLY A 138 6.95 -9.25 -2.26
CA GLY A 138 6.75 -10.25 -3.31
C GLY A 138 6.12 -11.55 -2.81
N THR A 139 6.56 -12.07 -1.67
CA THR A 139 6.04 -13.32 -1.08
C THR A 139 4.59 -13.19 -0.60
N ALA A 140 4.19 -12.03 -0.10
CA ALA A 140 2.80 -11.77 0.26
C ALA A 140 1.96 -11.52 -1.00
N PHE A 141 2.49 -10.78 -1.97
CA PHE A 141 1.81 -10.52 -3.23
C PHE A 141 1.49 -11.84 -3.96
N SER A 142 2.42 -12.80 -3.98
CA SER A 142 2.21 -14.11 -4.61
C SER A 142 1.05 -14.92 -4.00
N LYS A 143 0.47 -14.50 -2.87
CA LYS A 143 -0.71 -15.11 -2.25
C LYS A 143 -2.02 -14.43 -2.67
N LEU A 144 -1.96 -13.29 -3.33
CA LEU A 144 -3.15 -12.61 -3.88
C LEU A 144 -3.60 -13.32 -5.16
N LYS A 145 -4.92 -13.35 -5.40
CA LYS A 145 -5.50 -13.90 -6.64
C LYS A 145 -4.95 -13.20 -7.89
N SER A 146 -4.69 -11.89 -7.79
CA SER A 146 -4.18 -11.08 -8.89
C SER A 146 -2.76 -11.47 -9.32
N ALA A 147 -1.99 -12.12 -8.44
CA ALA A 147 -0.60 -12.47 -8.73
C ALA A 147 -0.45 -13.56 -9.80
N GLU A 148 -1.45 -14.40 -9.99
CA GLU A 148 -1.45 -15.43 -11.05
C GLU A 148 -1.27 -14.79 -12.44
N VAL A 149 -1.93 -13.67 -12.67
CA VAL A 149 -1.87 -12.93 -13.94
C VAL A 149 -0.74 -11.89 -13.93
N LEU A 150 -0.59 -11.16 -12.83
CA LEU A 150 0.32 -10.02 -12.78
C LEU A 150 1.80 -10.41 -12.61
N THR A 151 2.12 -11.48 -11.88
CA THR A 151 3.53 -11.86 -11.64
C THR A 151 4.28 -12.14 -12.95
N PRO A 152 3.74 -12.95 -13.89
CA PRO A 152 4.41 -13.17 -15.18
C PRO A 152 4.53 -11.89 -16.03
N LEU A 153 3.59 -10.94 -15.90
CA LEU A 153 3.67 -9.66 -16.58
C LEU A 153 4.77 -8.78 -15.97
N PHE A 154 4.83 -8.68 -14.65
CA PHE A 154 5.87 -7.91 -13.94
C PHE A 154 7.27 -8.41 -14.25
N THR A 155 7.49 -9.73 -14.27
CA THR A 155 8.78 -10.31 -14.69
C THR A 155 9.14 -9.87 -16.10
N LYS A 156 8.22 -9.95 -17.06
CA LYS A 156 8.47 -9.51 -18.45
C LYS A 156 8.71 -8.00 -18.57
N ILE A 157 8.07 -7.17 -17.75
CA ILE A 157 8.32 -5.72 -17.70
C ILE A 157 9.74 -5.44 -17.21
N LEU A 158 10.19 -6.15 -16.17
CA LEU A 158 11.53 -5.98 -15.59
C LEU A 158 12.63 -6.50 -16.52
N ASP A 159 12.39 -7.62 -17.20
CA ASP A 159 13.33 -8.27 -18.10
C ASP A 159 13.40 -7.62 -19.49
N ALA A 160 12.46 -6.75 -19.85
CA ALA A 160 12.41 -6.12 -21.17
C ALA A 160 13.65 -5.25 -21.45
N ASP A 161 14.24 -5.45 -22.63
CA ASP A 161 15.44 -4.74 -23.07
C ASP A 161 15.12 -3.31 -23.50
N THR A 162 13.94 -3.12 -24.11
CA THR A 162 13.48 -1.84 -24.66
C THR A 162 12.23 -1.32 -23.96
N TRP A 163 12.05 0.01 -23.93
CA TRP A 163 10.85 0.61 -23.37
C TRP A 163 9.56 0.25 -24.12
N GLN A 164 9.64 -0.07 -25.41
CA GLN A 164 8.48 -0.49 -26.19
C GLN A 164 7.98 -1.87 -25.76
N GLU A 165 8.89 -2.85 -25.62
CA GLU A 165 8.55 -4.18 -25.10
C GLU A 165 8.01 -4.07 -23.67
N ARG A 166 8.64 -3.23 -22.84
CA ARG A 166 8.20 -2.93 -21.48
C ARG A 166 6.78 -2.37 -21.46
N GLN A 167 6.48 -1.43 -22.35
CA GLN A 167 5.14 -0.83 -22.50
C GLN A 167 4.10 -1.89 -22.85
N ASP A 168 4.40 -2.80 -23.78
CA ASP A 168 3.45 -3.81 -24.24
C ASP A 168 3.03 -4.78 -23.12
N HIS A 169 3.91 -5.01 -22.13
CA HIS A 169 3.58 -5.77 -20.93
C HIS A 169 2.86 -4.92 -19.88
N LEU A 170 3.29 -3.68 -19.68
CA LEU A 170 2.68 -2.76 -18.70
C LEU A 170 1.22 -2.44 -19.03
N VAL A 171 0.91 -2.23 -20.31
CA VAL A 171 -0.47 -2.05 -20.81
C VAL A 171 -1.39 -3.21 -20.42
N LYS A 172 -0.88 -4.45 -20.46
CA LYS A 172 -1.67 -5.64 -20.06
C LYS A 172 -1.92 -5.65 -18.56
N ALA A 173 -0.93 -5.24 -17.76
CA ALA A 173 -1.09 -5.10 -16.32
C ALA A 173 -2.14 -4.04 -15.98
N TYR A 174 -2.10 -2.90 -16.67
CA TYR A 174 -3.09 -1.83 -16.54
C TYR A 174 -4.52 -2.29 -16.85
N GLY A 175 -4.73 -2.95 -17.99
CA GLY A 175 -6.06 -3.47 -18.34
C GLY A 175 -6.58 -4.47 -17.30
N TYR A 176 -5.69 -5.28 -16.71
CA TYR A 176 -6.07 -6.23 -15.67
C TYR A 176 -6.47 -5.56 -14.36
N ILE A 177 -5.73 -4.55 -13.88
CA ILE A 177 -6.09 -3.84 -12.65
C ILE A 177 -7.33 -2.94 -12.81
N ALA A 178 -7.56 -2.40 -14.00
CA ALA A 178 -8.81 -1.69 -14.30
C ALA A 178 -10.02 -2.63 -14.20
N LYS A 179 -9.88 -3.87 -14.70
CA LYS A 179 -10.91 -4.90 -14.51
C LYS A 179 -11.09 -5.26 -13.04
N LEU A 180 -10.01 -5.47 -12.29
CA LEU A 180 -10.10 -5.75 -10.85
C LEU A 180 -10.83 -4.64 -10.09
N HIS A 181 -10.58 -3.38 -10.44
CA HIS A 181 -11.30 -2.25 -9.87
C HIS A 181 -12.80 -2.30 -10.18
N ASN A 182 -13.17 -2.54 -11.44
CA ASN A 182 -14.59 -2.68 -11.82
C ASN A 182 -15.27 -3.85 -11.10
N ASP A 183 -14.55 -4.95 -10.89
CA ASP A 183 -15.04 -6.12 -10.14
C ASP A 183 -15.27 -5.83 -8.64
N LEU A 184 -14.71 -4.73 -8.10
CA LEU A 184 -15.00 -4.29 -6.72
C LEU A 184 -16.39 -3.65 -6.57
N ASP A 185 -17.01 -3.21 -7.68
CA ASP A 185 -18.32 -2.57 -7.70
C ASP A 185 -18.44 -1.37 -6.73
N ILE A 186 -17.37 -0.57 -6.64
CA ILE A 186 -17.32 0.63 -5.79
C ILE A 186 -17.61 1.92 -6.57
N THR A 187 -17.50 1.92 -7.88
CA THR A 187 -17.81 3.04 -8.77
C THR A 187 -18.60 2.52 -9.96
N ASP A 188 -19.17 3.41 -10.77
CA ASP A 188 -19.59 3.04 -12.12
C ASP A 188 -18.41 2.39 -12.88
N SER A 189 -18.72 1.45 -13.78
CA SER A 189 -17.70 0.75 -14.55
C SER A 189 -16.92 1.74 -15.43
N LEU A 190 -15.59 1.76 -15.25
CA LEU A 190 -14.69 2.59 -16.04
C LEU A 190 -14.08 1.77 -17.18
N THR A 191 -13.61 2.45 -18.24
CA THR A 191 -12.94 1.78 -19.35
C THR A 191 -11.62 1.15 -18.89
N ALA A 192 -11.37 -0.08 -19.32
CA ALA A 192 -10.09 -0.76 -19.17
C ALA A 192 -9.15 -0.55 -20.37
N GLU A 193 -9.59 0.23 -21.37
CA GLU A 193 -8.81 0.49 -22.57
C GLU A 193 -7.66 1.48 -22.28
N VAL A 194 -6.47 1.12 -22.76
CA VAL A 194 -5.34 2.05 -22.77
C VAL A 194 -5.37 2.92 -24.01
N SER A 195 -4.97 4.18 -23.86
CA SER A 195 -4.85 5.12 -24.97
C SER A 195 -3.56 5.93 -24.91
N GLN A 196 -3.29 6.66 -25.98
CA GLN A 196 -2.13 7.52 -26.06
C GLN A 196 -2.20 8.66 -25.02
N PHE A 197 -1.07 8.97 -24.41
CA PHE A 197 -0.92 10.13 -23.55
C PHE A 197 -0.91 11.41 -24.41
N HIS A 198 -2.08 12.03 -24.57
CA HIS A 198 -2.33 13.10 -25.53
C HIS A 198 -1.89 12.66 -26.95
N ASN A 199 -1.02 13.44 -27.60
CA ASN A 199 -0.50 13.15 -28.94
C ASN A 199 0.84 12.36 -28.89
N ARG A 200 1.19 11.75 -27.76
CA ARG A 200 2.47 11.06 -27.55
C ARG A 200 2.30 9.53 -27.70
N PRO A 201 3.36 8.79 -28.07
CA PRO A 201 3.26 7.35 -28.34
C PRO A 201 3.11 6.47 -27.08
N PHE A 202 3.01 7.07 -25.90
CA PHE A 202 2.96 6.37 -24.62
C PHE A 202 1.55 5.91 -24.33
N LYS A 203 1.37 4.61 -24.08
CA LYS A 203 0.06 4.03 -23.76
C LYS A 203 -0.16 4.05 -22.26
N ILE A 204 -1.22 4.73 -21.83
CA ILE A 204 -1.58 4.95 -20.43
C ILE A 204 -2.99 4.44 -20.15
N ASN A 205 -3.31 4.24 -18.87
CA ASN A 205 -4.59 3.67 -18.44
C ASN A 205 -5.56 4.70 -17.87
N HIS A 206 -5.18 5.99 -17.92
CA HIS A 206 -5.98 7.08 -17.36
C HIS A 206 -6.31 6.85 -15.89
N ALA A 207 -5.29 6.47 -15.11
CA ALA A 207 -5.42 6.14 -13.69
C ALA A 207 -6.06 7.28 -12.88
N GLU A 208 -5.95 8.54 -13.33
CA GLU A 208 -6.60 9.70 -12.73
C GLU A 208 -8.12 9.54 -12.66
N LYS A 209 -8.75 8.91 -13.66
CA LYS A 209 -10.21 8.72 -13.71
C LYS A 209 -10.69 7.78 -12.62
N PHE A 210 -9.89 6.76 -12.30
CA PHE A 210 -10.19 5.84 -11.20
C PHE A 210 -10.03 6.58 -9.86
N ALA A 211 -8.96 7.37 -9.70
CA ALA A 211 -8.73 8.17 -8.50
C ALA A 211 -9.90 9.14 -8.24
N GLU A 212 -10.33 9.87 -9.28
CA GLU A 212 -11.44 10.83 -9.22
C GLU A 212 -12.78 10.14 -8.90
N ALA A 213 -13.11 9.04 -9.58
CA ALA A 213 -14.35 8.31 -9.35
C ALA A 213 -14.46 7.76 -7.92
N ILE A 214 -13.35 7.25 -7.37
CA ILE A 214 -13.30 6.78 -5.97
C ILE A 214 -13.44 7.95 -5.00
N HIS A 215 -12.75 9.06 -5.24
CA HIS A 215 -12.82 10.22 -4.34
C HIS A 215 -14.24 10.80 -4.28
N ALA A 216 -14.97 10.79 -5.40
CA ALA A 216 -16.34 11.31 -5.48
C ALA A 216 -17.35 10.55 -4.61
N ILE A 217 -17.08 9.30 -4.23
CA ILE A 217 -18.00 8.48 -3.42
C ILE A 217 -17.67 8.47 -1.91
N ILE A 218 -16.64 9.21 -1.49
CA ILE A 218 -16.32 9.43 -0.07
C ILE A 218 -17.43 10.28 0.56
N GLN A 219 -17.93 9.84 1.71
CA GLN A 219 -19.05 10.47 2.43
C GLN A 219 -18.59 11.20 3.69
N ASP A 220 -17.61 10.67 4.40
CA ASP A 220 -17.06 11.24 5.63
C ASP A 220 -16.39 12.60 5.36
N ASP A 221 -16.84 13.63 6.06
CA ASP A 221 -16.39 15.01 5.83
C ASP A 221 -14.96 15.27 6.33
N GLU A 222 -14.49 14.55 7.35
CA GLU A 222 -13.11 14.63 7.82
C GLU A 222 -12.18 13.96 6.79
N VAL A 223 -12.58 12.81 6.21
CA VAL A 223 -11.85 12.18 5.10
C VAL A 223 -11.78 13.07 3.86
N LYS A 224 -12.87 13.75 3.49
CA LYS A 224 -12.90 14.68 2.33
C LYS A 224 -11.93 15.86 2.48
N GLN A 225 -11.65 16.26 3.72
CA GLN A 225 -10.73 17.38 4.03
C GLN A 225 -9.26 16.96 4.02
N LEU A 226 -8.96 15.67 3.97
CA LEU A 226 -7.58 15.19 3.88
C LEU A 226 -6.87 15.74 2.64
N PRO A 227 -5.54 15.96 2.69
CA PRO A 227 -4.77 16.42 1.55
C PRO A 227 -4.94 15.49 0.34
N LYS A 228 -5.33 16.05 -0.80
CA LYS A 228 -5.38 15.28 -2.05
C LYS A 228 -3.97 14.82 -2.42
N TYR A 229 -3.87 13.58 -2.90
CA TYR A 229 -2.67 12.98 -3.48
C TYR A 229 -1.53 12.68 -2.49
N LEU A 230 -1.80 12.77 -1.18
CA LEU A 230 -0.85 12.38 -0.15
C LEU A 230 -0.97 10.88 0.18
N GLY A 231 -2.20 10.41 0.43
CA GLY A 231 -2.42 9.04 0.90
C GLY A 231 -1.95 8.80 2.34
N GLY A 232 -1.78 7.54 2.73
CA GLY A 232 -1.22 7.13 4.03
C GLY A 232 0.30 7.03 3.99
N ILE A 233 0.95 6.86 5.15
CA ILE A 233 2.41 6.94 5.28
C ILE A 233 3.18 6.03 4.30
N ASN A 234 2.70 4.80 4.04
CA ASN A 234 3.34 3.88 3.09
C ASN A 234 3.27 4.34 1.63
N GLN A 235 2.46 5.35 1.30
CA GLN A 235 2.28 5.88 -0.05
C GLN A 235 3.22 7.06 -0.35
N TYR A 236 3.94 7.60 0.63
CA TYR A 236 4.90 8.69 0.40
C TYR A 236 6.19 8.60 1.23
N VAL A 237 6.34 7.59 2.09
CA VAL A 237 7.57 7.31 2.82
C VAL A 237 8.06 5.89 2.53
N ASP A 238 9.33 5.77 2.14
CA ASP A 238 10.03 4.50 1.88
C ASP A 238 11.17 4.21 2.89
N SER A 239 11.44 5.14 3.81
CA SER A 239 12.47 4.98 4.83
C SER A 239 12.12 3.84 5.79
N THR A 240 12.88 2.75 5.70
CA THR A 240 12.82 1.60 6.64
C THR A 240 12.78 2.06 8.08
N ASP A 241 13.65 3.00 8.44
CA ASP A 241 13.76 3.55 9.78
C ASP A 241 12.49 4.28 10.20
N VAL A 242 11.96 5.17 9.36
CA VAL A 242 10.73 5.88 9.70
C VAL A 242 9.58 4.91 9.93
N LEU A 243 9.43 3.95 9.02
CA LEU A 243 8.30 3.01 9.06
C LEU A 243 8.44 1.90 10.11
N SER A 244 9.58 1.78 10.80
CA SER A 244 9.83 0.74 11.80
C SER A 244 9.75 1.23 13.25
N TYR A 245 9.81 2.55 13.48
CA TYR A 245 9.88 3.09 14.84
C TYR A 245 8.72 4.05 15.13
N THR A 246 7.96 3.76 16.19
CA THR A 246 6.79 4.53 16.65
C THR A 246 7.06 6.01 16.78
N ASN A 247 8.16 6.37 17.43
CA ASN A 247 8.55 7.76 17.64
C ASN A 247 8.93 8.51 16.35
N LYS A 248 9.18 7.80 15.24
CA LYS A 248 9.46 8.38 13.92
C LYS A 248 8.18 8.50 13.10
N PHE A 249 7.43 7.42 12.86
CA PHE A 249 6.22 7.50 12.03
C PHE A 249 5.15 8.40 12.65
N ARG A 250 5.04 8.48 13.98
CA ARG A 250 4.07 9.37 14.64
C ARG A 250 4.34 10.85 14.39
N ARG A 251 5.56 11.25 13.98
CA ARG A 251 5.87 12.65 13.61
C ARG A 251 5.20 13.08 12.30
N PHE A 252 4.76 12.14 11.48
CA PHE A 252 4.12 12.44 10.19
C PHE A 252 2.66 12.87 10.30
N TRP A 253 2.11 12.95 11.52
CA TRP A 253 0.76 13.49 11.76
C TRP A 253 0.59 14.92 11.22
N SER A 254 1.67 15.72 11.23
CA SER A 254 1.65 17.10 10.71
C SER A 254 1.50 17.19 9.18
N MET A 255 1.65 16.07 8.45
CA MET A 255 1.39 16.03 7.01
C MET A 255 -0.11 16.10 6.69
N TYR A 256 -0.98 15.89 7.68
CA TYR A 256 -2.44 15.86 7.55
C TYR A 256 -3.13 17.05 8.23
N GLN A 257 -2.35 18.09 8.58
CA GLN A 257 -2.84 19.33 9.20
C GLN A 257 -2.96 20.47 8.19
#